data_AF-A0A1Z8T3J6-F1
#
_entry.id   AF-A0A1Z8T3J6-F1
#
_cell.length_a   1.000
_cell.length_b   1.000
_cell.length_c   1.000
_cell.angle_alpha   90.00
_cell.angle_beta   90.00
_cell.angle_gamma   90.00
#
_symmetry.space_group_name_H-M   'P 1'
#
loop_
_entity.id
_entity.type
_entity.pdbx_description
1 polymer ?
#
loop_
_entity_poly.entity_id
_entity_poly.type
_entity_poly.pdbx_seq_one_letter_code
_entity_poly.pdbx_strand_id
1 'polypeptide(L)'
;MIYVSAHGSNEVRRKFTESITWWFIDKLLPRYKNLNISIDITKIDDAQGTCVYDGDTFHIEIDSTLKGEIFIECLLHELVHVEQHLKDLYEINDDHEHIPYVDRLFEQDAYTRSELLCQEYINKEWIAYAKRSIKIRNLVA
;
A
#
# COMPACT_ATOMS: atom_id res chain seq x y z
N MET A 1 -5.02 19.30 2.31
CA MET A 1 -4.02 18.97 1.28
C MET A 1 -3.59 17.54 1.49
N ILE A 2 -3.24 16.80 0.43
CA ILE A 2 -2.70 15.44 0.59
C ILE A 2 -1.17 15.53 0.57
N TYR A 3 -0.53 14.92 1.56
CA TYR A 3 0.92 14.80 1.65
C TYR A 3 1.33 13.33 1.73
N VAL A 4 2.28 12.93 0.89
CA VAL A 4 2.88 11.60 0.88
C VAL A 4 4.38 11.77 0.89
N SER A 5 5.05 11.19 1.87
CA SER A 5 6.50 11.17 1.96
C SER A 5 7.00 9.77 2.26
N ALA A 6 7.99 9.30 1.50
CA ALA A 6 8.76 8.13 1.87
C ALA A 6 10.10 8.55 2.49
N HIS A 7 10.59 7.72 3.40
CA HIS A 7 11.83 7.91 4.15
C HIS A 7 12.60 6.58 4.21
N GLY A 8 13.86 6.66 4.63
CA GLY A 8 14.78 5.52 4.55
C GLY A 8 15.18 5.14 3.12
N SER A 9 15.97 4.07 3.01
CA SER A 9 16.47 3.51 1.75
C SER A 9 17.09 4.52 0.76
N ASN A 10 17.16 4.18 -0.53
CA ASN A 10 17.63 5.06 -1.60
C ASN A 10 16.48 5.86 -2.24
N GLU A 11 16.81 6.98 -2.89
CA GLU A 11 15.84 7.91 -3.48
C GLU A 11 14.92 7.27 -4.52
N VAL A 12 15.45 6.34 -5.34
CA VAL A 12 14.65 5.65 -6.36
C VAL A 12 13.56 4.81 -5.71
N ARG A 13 13.90 4.07 -4.65
CA ARG A 13 12.93 3.26 -3.90
C ARG A 13 11.88 4.13 -3.21
N ARG A 14 12.28 5.28 -2.65
CA ARG A 14 11.33 6.23 -2.04
C ARG A 14 10.34 6.77 -3.06
N LYS A 15 10.82 7.29 -4.19
CA LYS A 15 9.96 7.78 -5.28
C LYS A 15 9.03 6.69 -5.83
N PHE A 16 9.52 5.45 -5.91
CA PHE A 16 8.70 4.32 -6.31
C PHE A 16 7.58 4.04 -5.30
N THR A 17 7.88 4.04 -4.01
CA THR A 17 6.92 3.87 -2.90
C THR A 17 5.85 4.97 -2.91
N GLU A 18 6.27 6.22 -3.06
CA GLU A 18 5.36 7.37 -3.20
C GLU A 18 4.46 7.21 -4.44
N SER A 19 4.99 6.74 -5.57
CA SER A 19 4.20 6.55 -6.79
C SER A 19 3.10 5.49 -6.67
N ILE A 20 3.37 4.39 -5.96
CA ILE A 20 2.35 3.37 -5.66
C ILE A 20 1.27 3.96 -4.76
N THR A 21 1.70 4.70 -3.74
CA THR A 21 0.79 5.35 -2.77
C THR A 21 -0.14 6.35 -3.46
N TRP A 22 0.40 7.19 -4.36
CA TRP A 22 -0.42 8.10 -5.16
C TRP A 22 -1.41 7.37 -6.05
N TRP A 23 -0.99 6.29 -6.71
CA TRP A 23 -1.90 5.46 -7.51
C TRP A 23 -3.03 4.87 -6.66
N PHE A 24 -2.73 4.40 -5.45
CA PHE A 24 -3.73 3.89 -4.52
C PHE A 24 -4.73 4.99 -4.10
N ILE A 25 -4.22 6.16 -3.69
CA ILE A 25 -5.04 7.29 -3.24
C ILE A 25 -5.99 7.75 -4.36
N ASP A 26 -5.46 7.94 -5.58
CA ASP A 26 -6.25 8.38 -6.73
C ASP A 26 -7.39 7.39 -7.04
N LYS A 27 -7.13 6.10 -6.81
CA LYS A 27 -8.08 5.04 -7.11
C LYS A 27 -9.13 4.86 -6.02
N LEU A 28 -8.72 4.69 -4.76
CA LEU A 28 -9.62 4.26 -3.67
C LEU A 28 -10.03 5.39 -2.74
N LEU A 29 -9.29 6.49 -2.71
CA LEU A 29 -9.53 7.66 -1.86
C LEU A 29 -9.78 8.97 -2.64
N PRO A 30 -10.47 8.97 -3.82
CA PRO A 30 -10.55 10.16 -4.68
C PRO A 30 -11.29 11.35 -4.05
N ARG A 31 -12.13 11.09 -3.04
CA ARG A 31 -12.92 12.11 -2.32
C ARG A 31 -12.16 12.75 -1.17
N TYR A 32 -11.10 12.12 -0.66
CA TYR A 32 -10.31 12.66 0.45
C TYR A 32 -9.42 13.80 -0.07
N LYS A 33 -9.29 14.86 0.73
CA LYS A 33 -8.52 16.08 0.38
C LYS A 33 -7.53 16.50 1.45
N ASN A 34 -7.61 15.90 2.63
CA ASN A 34 -6.73 16.10 3.77
C ASN A 34 -6.29 14.72 4.23
N LEU A 35 -5.04 14.36 3.93
CA LEU A 35 -4.49 13.05 4.23
C LEU A 35 -2.96 13.18 4.26
N ASN A 36 -2.35 12.82 5.38
CA ASN A 36 -0.90 12.77 5.53
C ASN A 36 -0.48 11.30 5.68
N ILE A 37 0.38 10.81 4.79
CA ILE A 37 0.98 9.47 4.86
C ILE A 37 2.49 9.62 4.88
N SER A 38 3.12 9.13 5.95
CA SER A 38 4.57 9.00 6.09
C SER A 38 4.95 7.53 6.01
N ILE A 39 5.91 7.18 5.15
CA ILE A 39 6.31 5.79 4.90
C ILE A 39 7.79 5.59 5.20
N ASP A 40 8.11 4.81 6.21
CA ASP A 40 9.48 4.50 6.61
C ASP A 40 9.92 3.11 6.11
N ILE A 41 10.88 3.09 5.20
CA ILE A 41 11.48 1.85 4.69
C ILE A 41 12.68 1.50 5.57
N THR A 42 12.44 0.72 6.63
CA THR A 42 13.39 0.42 7.69
C THR A 42 13.43 -1.08 8.01
N LYS A 43 14.40 -1.54 8.80
CA LYS A 43 14.40 -2.95 9.26
C LYS A 43 13.35 -3.10 10.36
N ILE A 44 12.51 -4.12 10.22
CA ILE A 44 11.48 -4.50 11.20
C ILE A 44 11.76 -5.95 11.59
N ASP A 45 11.60 -6.30 12.86
CA ASP A 45 11.98 -7.63 13.36
C ASP A 45 10.79 -8.60 13.41
N ASP A 46 9.59 -8.13 13.76
CA ASP A 46 8.42 -8.98 14.04
C ASP A 46 7.27 -8.84 13.03
N ALA A 47 7.44 -8.00 11.99
CA ALA A 47 6.42 -7.75 10.98
C ALA A 47 7.07 -7.40 9.62
N GLN A 48 6.27 -7.53 8.55
CA GLN A 48 6.66 -7.11 7.21
C GLN A 48 6.28 -5.65 6.92
N GLY A 49 5.17 -5.21 7.49
CA GLY A 49 4.69 -3.84 7.45
C GLY A 49 3.84 -3.53 8.68
N THR A 50 3.67 -2.24 8.97
CA THR A 50 2.74 -1.75 9.99
C THR A 50 2.10 -0.45 9.53
N CYS A 51 0.91 -0.16 10.06
CA CYS A 51 0.22 1.11 9.85
C CYS A 51 -0.36 1.63 11.18
N VAL A 52 0.03 2.83 11.57
CA VAL A 52 -0.43 3.49 12.81
C VAL A 52 -0.91 4.90 12.50
N TYR A 53 -2.05 5.28 13.06
CA TYR A 53 -2.59 6.64 12.94
C TYR A 53 -2.41 7.41 14.26
N ASP A 54 -1.81 8.59 14.21
CA ASP A 54 -1.55 9.43 15.39
C ASP A 54 -2.59 10.54 15.63
N GLY A 55 -3.64 10.60 14.80
CA GLY A 55 -4.66 11.64 14.82
C GLY A 55 -4.48 12.72 13.74
N ASP A 56 -3.33 12.77 13.06
CA ASP A 56 -3.09 13.65 11.91
C ASP A 56 -2.47 12.90 10.72
N THR A 57 -1.50 12.02 11.00
CA THR A 57 -0.69 11.31 10.00
C THR A 57 -0.81 9.80 10.16
N PHE A 58 -0.92 9.11 9.02
CA PHE A 58 -0.71 7.67 8.95
C PHE A 58 0.77 7.39 8.78
N HIS A 59 1.35 6.72 9.77
CA HIS A 59 2.73 6.25 9.77
C HIS A 59 2.73 4.79 9.34
N ILE A 60 3.36 4.53 8.20
CA ILE A 60 3.53 3.19 7.65
C ILE A 60 5.00 2.82 7.75
N GLU A 61 5.32 1.67 8.33
CA GLU A 61 6.65 1.09 8.27
C GLU A 61 6.63 -0.13 7.34
N ILE A 62 7.67 -0.31 6.53
CA ILE A 62 7.83 -1.50 5.68
C ILE A 62 9.24 -2.04 5.80
N ASP A 63 9.37 -3.35 5.95
CA ASP A 63 10.66 -4.00 6.03
C ASP A 63 11.49 -3.74 4.76
N SER A 64 12.62 -3.06 4.98
CA SER A 64 13.63 -2.75 3.99
C SER A 64 14.18 -3.97 3.25
N THR A 65 14.07 -5.18 3.82
CA THR A 65 14.51 -6.42 3.17
C THR A 65 13.58 -6.88 2.04
N LEU A 66 12.31 -6.46 2.03
CA LEU A 66 11.31 -6.84 1.02
C LEU A 66 11.66 -6.25 -0.35
N LYS A 67 11.32 -6.97 -1.41
CA LYS A 67 11.65 -6.61 -2.81
C LYS A 67 10.53 -6.98 -3.77
N GLY A 68 10.52 -6.32 -4.91
CA GLY A 68 9.67 -6.67 -6.05
C GLY A 68 8.18 -6.66 -5.67
N GLU A 69 7.48 -7.72 -6.09
CA GLU A 69 6.05 -7.91 -5.84
C GLU A 69 5.70 -7.95 -4.35
N ILE A 70 6.50 -8.64 -3.52
CA ILE A 70 6.26 -8.75 -2.08
C ILE A 70 6.28 -7.36 -1.40
N PHE A 71 7.18 -6.47 -1.84
CA PHE A 71 7.23 -5.10 -1.33
C PHE A 71 5.99 -4.30 -1.75
N ILE A 72 5.53 -4.45 -3.00
CA ILE A 72 4.35 -3.75 -3.52
C ILE A 72 3.10 -4.22 -2.78
N GLU A 73 2.92 -5.53 -2.63
CA GLU A 73 1.78 -6.12 -1.94
C GLU A 73 1.73 -5.71 -0.47
N CYS A 74 2.86 -5.77 0.25
CA CYS A 74 2.94 -5.32 1.63
C CYS A 74 2.59 -3.83 1.77
N LEU A 75 3.11 -2.95 0.90
CA LEU A 75 2.71 -1.54 0.90
C LEU A 75 1.20 -1.36 0.66
N LEU A 76 0.63 -2.11 -0.28
CA LEU A 76 -0.80 -2.04 -0.58
C LEU A 76 -1.66 -2.56 0.57
N HIS A 77 -1.18 -3.57 1.31
CA HIS A 77 -1.83 -4.07 2.52
C HIS A 77 -1.95 -2.97 3.57
N GLU A 78 -0.84 -2.29 3.90
CA GLU A 78 -0.86 -1.17 4.85
C GLU A 78 -1.74 0.00 4.36
N LEU A 79 -1.75 0.27 3.05
CA LEU A 79 -2.63 1.31 2.48
C LEU A 79 -4.11 0.91 2.52
N VAL A 80 -4.44 -0.38 2.46
CA VAL A 80 -5.83 -0.84 2.68
C VAL A 80 -6.25 -0.54 4.11
N HIS A 81 -5.38 -0.70 5.12
CA HIS A 81 -5.70 -0.27 6.49
C HIS A 81 -5.96 1.23 6.60
N VAL A 82 -5.21 2.07 5.88
CA VAL A 82 -5.49 3.52 5.80
C VAL A 82 -6.90 3.77 5.29
N GLU A 83 -7.31 3.11 4.21
CA GLU A 83 -8.66 3.25 3.68
C GLU A 83 -9.73 2.73 4.63
N GLN A 84 -9.52 1.55 5.23
CA GLN A 84 -10.44 0.95 6.19
C GLN A 84 -10.71 1.91 7.36
N HIS A 85 -9.64 2.53 7.89
CA HIS A 85 -9.74 3.56 8.93
C HIS A 85 -10.52 4.79 8.45
N LEU A 86 -10.14 5.35 7.29
CA LEU A 86 -10.76 6.57 6.76
C LEU A 86 -12.24 6.42 6.40
N LYS A 87 -12.68 5.22 6.05
CA LYS A 87 -14.06 4.90 5.63
C LYS A 87 -14.88 4.24 6.73
N ASP A 88 -14.28 3.99 7.90
CA ASP A 88 -14.94 3.31 9.02
C ASP A 88 -15.57 1.97 8.57
N LEU A 89 -14.81 1.17 7.78
CA LEU A 89 -15.34 -0.04 7.13
C LEU A 89 -15.55 -1.20 8.11
N TYR A 90 -14.79 -1.20 9.21
CA TYR A 90 -14.80 -2.24 10.20
C TYR A 90 -14.88 -1.60 11.58
N GLU A 91 -15.84 -2.02 12.38
CA GLU A 91 -15.86 -1.68 13.80
C GLU A 91 -14.70 -2.43 14.46
N ILE A 92 -13.62 -1.71 14.79
CA ILE A 92 -12.55 -2.24 15.65
C ILE A 92 -13.11 -2.28 17.07
N ASN A 93 -14.00 -3.24 17.33
CA ASN A 93 -14.56 -3.48 18.65
C ASN A 93 -13.61 -4.38 19.45
N ASP A 94 -13.37 -4.02 20.72
CA ASP A 94 -12.52 -4.78 21.65
C ASP A 94 -13.00 -6.23 21.88
N ASP A 95 -14.24 -6.55 21.52
CA ASP A 95 -14.83 -7.90 21.63
C ASP A 95 -14.14 -8.97 20.75
N HIS A 96 -13.20 -8.57 19.89
CA HIS A 96 -12.43 -9.46 19.01
C HIS A 96 -11.02 -9.79 19.51
N GLU A 97 -10.64 -9.41 20.73
CA GLU A 97 -9.34 -9.77 21.31
C GLU A 97 -9.07 -11.28 21.36
N HIS A 98 -10.12 -12.08 21.50
CA HIS A 98 -10.03 -13.56 21.52
C HIS A 98 -9.75 -14.18 20.15
N ILE A 99 -9.93 -13.42 19.06
CA ILE A 99 -9.68 -13.88 17.69
C ILE A 99 -8.24 -13.52 17.34
N PRO A 100 -7.42 -14.49 16.89
CA PRO A 100 -6.09 -14.20 16.36
C PRO A 100 -6.14 -13.08 15.34
N TYR A 101 -5.17 -12.15 15.38
CA TYR A 101 -5.17 -10.95 14.53
C TYR A 101 -5.39 -11.26 13.05
N VAL A 102 -4.68 -12.27 12.53
CA VAL A 102 -4.76 -12.76 11.14
C VAL A 102 -6.14 -13.26 10.71
N ASP A 103 -6.96 -13.67 11.68
CA ASP A 103 -8.31 -14.20 11.44
C ASP A 103 -9.39 -13.11 11.52
N ARG A 104 -9.02 -11.87 11.85
CA ARG A 104 -9.96 -10.75 11.92
C ARG A 104 -10.38 -10.33 10.52
N LEU A 105 -11.64 -9.91 10.38
CA LEU A 105 -12.25 -9.63 9.08
C LEU A 105 -11.52 -8.53 8.29
N PHE A 106 -11.09 -7.46 8.98
CA PHE A 106 -10.35 -6.36 8.34
C PHE A 106 -8.99 -6.82 7.81
N GLU A 107 -8.35 -7.78 8.48
CA GLU A 107 -7.05 -8.32 8.13
C GLU A 107 -7.17 -9.26 6.92
N GLN A 108 -8.18 -10.14 6.91
CA GLN A 108 -8.50 -10.98 5.76
C GLN A 108 -8.89 -10.16 4.52
N ASP A 109 -9.64 -9.06 4.72
CA ASP A 109 -9.95 -8.09 3.67
C ASP A 109 -8.68 -7.42 3.14
N ALA A 110 -7.78 -6.99 4.04
CA ALA A 110 -6.52 -6.36 3.68
C ALA A 110 -5.66 -7.28 2.81
N TYR A 111 -5.49 -8.55 3.19
CA TYR A 111 -4.77 -9.54 2.38
C TYR A 111 -5.43 -9.77 1.02
N THR A 112 -6.74 -9.98 0.99
CA THR A 112 -7.45 -10.24 -0.27
C THR A 112 -7.32 -9.06 -1.23
N ARG A 113 -7.43 -7.84 -0.71
CA ARG A 113 -7.41 -6.64 -1.53
C ARG A 113 -6.00 -6.23 -1.92
N SER A 114 -5.00 -6.43 -1.06
CA SER A 114 -3.60 -6.17 -1.42
C SER A 114 -3.15 -7.04 -2.58
N GLU A 115 -3.53 -8.32 -2.58
CA GLU A 115 -3.23 -9.25 -3.69
C GLU A 115 -3.83 -8.74 -5.01
N LEU A 116 -5.13 -8.46 -5.02
CA LEU A 116 -5.85 -7.98 -6.22
C LEU A 116 -5.30 -6.63 -6.73
N LEU A 117 -5.00 -5.71 -5.81
CA LEU A 117 -4.43 -4.41 -6.16
C LEU A 117 -3.00 -4.56 -6.70
N CYS A 118 -2.21 -5.47 -6.16
CA CYS A 118 -0.84 -5.74 -6.61
C CYS A 118 -0.86 -6.27 -8.05
N GLN A 119 -1.70 -7.27 -8.33
CA GLN A 119 -1.89 -7.80 -9.68
C GLN A 119 -2.32 -6.71 -10.66
N GLU A 120 -3.26 -5.85 -10.27
CA GLU A 120 -3.72 -4.76 -11.14
C GLU A 120 -2.63 -3.72 -11.39
N TYR A 121 -1.88 -3.34 -10.36
CA TYR A 121 -0.77 -2.38 -10.47
C TYR A 121 0.32 -2.90 -11.41
N ILE A 122 0.74 -4.16 -11.24
CA ILE A 122 1.75 -4.81 -12.10
C ILE A 122 1.26 -4.89 -13.54
N ASN A 123 0.00 -5.29 -13.76
CA ASN A 123 -0.59 -5.35 -15.10
C ASN A 123 -0.65 -3.97 -15.78
N LYS A 124 -1.02 -2.92 -15.04
CA LYS A 124 -0.99 -1.54 -15.53
C LYS A 124 0.42 -1.14 -15.96
N GLU A 125 1.42 -1.39 -15.13
CA GLU A 125 2.81 -1.02 -15.43
C GLU A 125 3.38 -1.83 -16.61
N TRP A 126 3.03 -3.11 -16.69
CA TRP A 126 3.36 -3.95 -17.85
C TRP A 126 2.77 -3.39 -19.14
N ILE A 127 1.48 -3.04 -19.15
CA ILE A 127 0.82 -2.45 -20.32
C ILE A 127 1.46 -1.11 -20.69
N ALA A 128 1.76 -0.27 -19.70
CA ALA A 128 2.42 1.02 -19.93
C ALA A 128 3.84 0.84 -20.51
N TYR A 129 4.58 -0.16 -20.06
CA TYR A 129 5.88 -0.53 -20.61
C TYR A 129 5.76 -1.06 -22.05
N ALA A 130 4.85 -2.00 -22.30
CA ALA A 130 4.61 -2.57 -23.63
C ALA A 130 4.24 -1.50 -24.66
N LYS A 131 3.44 -0.50 -24.28
CA LYS A 131 3.10 0.65 -25.14
C LYS A 131 4.29 1.54 -25.49
N ARG A 132 5.24 1.69 -24.56
CA ARG A 132 6.46 2.52 -24.74
C ARG A 132 7.54 1.80 -25.56
N SER A 133 7.60 0.47 -25.51
CA SER A 133 8.60 -0.33 -26.22
C SER A 133 8.15 -0.70 -27.64
N ILE A 134 8.80 -0.12 -28.66
CA ILE A 134 8.50 -0.40 -30.08
C ILE A 134 8.58 -1.90 -30.41
N LYS A 135 9.57 -2.61 -29.84
CA LYS A 135 9.78 -4.04 -30.08
C LYS A 135 8.65 -4.90 -29.50
N ILE A 136 8.11 -4.50 -28.34
CA ILE A 136 7.02 -5.23 -27.68
C ILE A 136 5.66 -4.84 -28.27
N ARG A 137 5.47 -3.58 -28.66
CA ARG A 137 4.24 -3.10 -29.30
C ARG A 137 3.84 -3.94 -30.52
N ASN A 138 4.82 -4.38 -31.32
CA ASN A 138 4.58 -5.22 -32.49
C ASN A 138 4.23 -6.69 -32.16
N LEU A 139 4.44 -7.14 -30.92
CA LEU A 139 4.09 -8.49 -30.45
C LEU A 139 2.68 -8.56 -29.83
N VAL A 140 2.11 -7.39 -29.49
CA VAL A 140 0.82 -7.26 -28.78
C VAL A 140 -0.28 -6.71 -29.70
N ALA A 141 0.07 -6.25 -30.90
CA ALA A 141 -0.85 -5.82 -31.95
C ALA A 141 -1.28 -7.00 -32.83
#